data_AF-A0A4U5JHM7-F1
#
_entry.id   AF-A0A4U5JHM7-F1
#
_cell.length_a   1.000
_cell.length_b   1.000
_cell.length_c   1.000
_cell.angle_alpha   90.00
_cell.angle_beta   90.00
_cell.angle_gamma   90.00
#
_symmetry.space_group_name_H-M   'P 1'
#
loop_
_entity.id
_entity.type
_entity.pdbx_description
1 polymer ?
#
loop_
_entity_poly.entity_id
_entity_poly.type
_entity_poly.pdbx_seq_one_letter_code
_entity_poly.pdbx_strand_id
1 'polypeptide(L)'
;MSRSEERKVGERGQVTLPKELREKFDIHGGDEVIIHEEDGKITIEKPVSRDVLAEGYRQYAAESEALEEEMAGVSLESNQYLGDAPDW
;
A
#
# COMPACT_ATOMS: atom_id res chain seq x y z
N MET A 1 6.41 -16.12 -9.14
CA MET A 1 5.37 -17.04 -9.62
C MET A 1 4.41 -17.30 -8.47
N SER A 2 3.13 -16.96 -8.61
CA SER A 2 2.13 -17.30 -7.58
C SER A 2 1.96 -18.82 -7.58
N ARG A 3 2.32 -19.48 -6.48
CA ARG A 3 2.10 -20.91 -6.29
C ARG A 3 0.66 -21.09 -5.83
N SER A 4 -0.21 -21.50 -6.72
CA SER A 4 -1.59 -21.88 -6.38
C SER A 4 -1.58 -23.27 -5.75
N GLU A 5 -2.11 -23.38 -4.53
CA GLU A 5 -2.32 -24.66 -3.84
C GLU A 5 -3.82 -24.97 -3.78
N GLU A 6 -4.20 -26.19 -4.17
CA GLU A 6 -5.57 -26.66 -3.98
C GLU A 6 -5.85 -26.96 -2.51
N ARG A 7 -7.03 -26.55 -2.03
CA ARG A 7 -7.50 -26.80 -0.67
C ARG A 7 -8.91 -27.36 -0.72
N LYS A 8 -9.16 -28.35 0.13
CA LYS A 8 -10.50 -28.90 0.32
C LYS A 8 -11.29 -27.98 1.24
N VAL A 9 -12.49 -27.61 0.81
CA VAL A 9 -13.47 -26.93 1.65
C VAL A 9 -14.01 -27.92 2.67
N GLY A 10 -13.95 -27.56 3.95
CA GLY A 10 -14.54 -28.37 5.02
C GLY A 10 -16.07 -28.37 4.97
N GLU A 11 -16.71 -29.28 5.71
CA GLU A 11 -18.19 -29.43 5.70
C GLU A 11 -18.95 -28.15 6.06
N ARG A 12 -18.31 -27.24 6.80
CA ARG A 12 -18.88 -25.96 7.22
C ARG A 12 -18.52 -24.80 6.28
N GLY A 13 -17.94 -25.06 5.12
CA GLY A 13 -17.51 -24.01 4.18
C GLY A 13 -16.15 -23.39 4.49
N GLN A 14 -15.45 -23.86 5.53
CA GLN A 14 -14.15 -23.33 5.94
C GLN A 14 -13.02 -23.78 5.01
N VAL A 15 -12.11 -22.87 4.67
CA VAL A 15 -10.88 -23.16 3.92
C VAL A 15 -9.67 -22.68 4.71
N THR A 16 -8.66 -23.53 4.80
CA THR A 16 -7.41 -23.17 5.49
C THR A 16 -6.51 -22.35 4.56
N LEU A 17 -6.17 -21.14 4.98
CA LEU A 17 -5.23 -20.28 4.27
C LEU A 17 -3.80 -20.86 4.34
N PRO A 18 -3.10 -21.06 3.20
CA PRO A 18 -1.69 -21.45 3.17
C PRO A 18 -0.81 -20.53 4.02
N LYS A 19 0.25 -21.09 4.60
CA LYS A 19 1.16 -20.36 5.50
C LYS A 19 1.82 -19.18 4.78
N GLU A 20 2.26 -19.36 3.54
CA GLU A 20 2.89 -18.31 2.73
C GLU A 20 1.97 -17.09 2.55
N LEU A 21 0.67 -17.31 2.33
CA LEU A 21 -0.30 -16.23 2.22
C LEU A 21 -0.56 -15.55 3.57
N ARG A 22 -0.66 -16.32 4.66
CA ARG A 22 -0.78 -15.76 6.01
C ARG A 22 0.38 -14.83 6.36
N GLU A 23 1.61 -15.26 6.08
CA GLU A 23 2.80 -14.46 6.36
C GLU A 23 2.89 -13.23 5.44
N LYS A 24 2.59 -13.39 4.15
CA LYS A 24 2.62 -12.28 3.19
C LYS A 24 1.61 -11.18 3.50
N PHE A 25 0.42 -11.57 3.94
CA PHE A 25 -0.67 -10.63 4.23
C PHE A 25 -0.80 -10.32 5.72
N ASP A 26 0.09 -10.85 6.56
CA ASP A 26 0.10 -10.62 8.01
C ASP A 26 -1.26 -10.97 8.66
N ILE A 27 -1.75 -12.18 8.41
CA ILE A 27 -3.04 -12.71 8.90
C ILE A 27 -2.79 -13.81 9.93
N HIS A 28 -3.32 -13.60 11.13
CA HIS A 28 -3.20 -14.47 12.29
C HIS A 28 -4.53 -15.14 12.67
N GLY A 29 -4.45 -16.16 13.53
CA GLY A 29 -5.63 -16.83 14.05
C GLY A 29 -6.43 -15.91 14.97
N GLY A 30 -7.68 -15.64 14.62
CA GLY A 30 -8.56 -14.72 15.35
C GLY A 30 -8.73 -13.36 14.68
N ASP A 31 -7.96 -13.07 13.63
CA ASP A 31 -8.12 -11.84 12.85
C ASP A 31 -9.46 -11.83 12.11
N GLU A 32 -10.09 -10.66 12.07
CA GLU A 32 -11.27 -10.42 11.25
C GLU A 32 -10.86 -10.11 9.80
N VAL A 33 -11.62 -10.63 8.84
CA VAL A 33 -11.42 -10.40 7.41
C VAL A 33 -12.75 -10.08 6.74
N ILE A 34 -12.69 -9.30 5.68
CA ILE A 34 -13.84 -9.04 4.81
C ILE A 34 -13.79 -10.07 3.67
N ILE A 35 -14.92 -10.71 3.41
CA ILE A 35 -15.08 -11.70 2.34
C ILE A 35 -16.20 -11.21 1.42
N HIS A 36 -15.90 -11.05 0.14
CA HIS A 36 -16.88 -10.64 -0.87
C HIS A 36 -16.59 -11.28 -2.23
N GLU A 37 -17.51 -11.12 -3.18
CA GLU A 37 -17.33 -11.57 -4.57
C GLU A 37 -16.83 -10.41 -5.43
N GLU A 38 -15.78 -10.67 -6.21
CA GLU A 38 -15.18 -9.72 -7.14
C GLU A 38 -14.73 -10.50 -8.39
N ASP A 39 -15.20 -10.10 -9.57
CA ASP A 39 -14.90 -10.75 -10.85
C ASP A 39 -15.12 -12.27 -10.87
N GLY A 40 -16.19 -12.76 -10.23
CA GLY A 40 -16.49 -14.18 -10.13
C GLY A 40 -15.54 -14.97 -9.21
N LYS A 41 -14.76 -14.27 -8.38
CA LYS A 41 -13.83 -14.87 -7.40
C LYS A 41 -14.22 -14.44 -5.99
N ILE A 42 -13.90 -15.30 -5.03
CA ILE A 42 -13.98 -14.94 -3.61
C ILE A 42 -12.71 -14.15 -3.27
N THR A 43 -12.88 -12.88 -2.95
CA THR A 43 -11.82 -12.00 -2.44
C THR A 43 -11.87 -11.98 -0.91
N ILE A 44 -10.70 -12.08 -0.28
CA ILE A 44 -10.53 -11.98 1.16
C ILE A 44 -9.52 -10.87 1.43
N GLU A 45 -9.92 -9.88 2.22
CA GLU A 45 -9.08 -8.72 2.53
C GLU A 45 -9.11 -8.38 4.02
N LYS A 46 -8.04 -7.74 4.51
CA LYS A 46 -8.00 -7.21 5.87
C LYS A 46 -8.90 -5.96 5.94
N PRO A 47 -9.71 -5.80 6.99
CA PRO A 47 -10.50 -4.59 7.16
C PRO A 47 -9.56 -3.40 7.30
N VAL A 48 -9.72 -2.42 6.44
CA VAL A 48 -9.00 -1.15 6.57
C VAL A 48 -9.79 -0.27 7.53
N SER A 49 -9.24 -0.02 8.73
CA SER A 49 -9.89 0.90 9.65
C SER A 49 -9.74 2.35 9.15
N ARG A 50 -10.73 3.20 9.45
CA ARG A 50 -10.66 4.64 9.14
C ARG A 50 -9.43 5.30 9.77
N ASP A 51 -8.99 4.80 10.92
CA ASP A 51 -7.84 5.33 11.64
C ASP A 51 -6.52 5.03 10.89
N VAL A 52 -6.39 3.82 10.35
CA VAL A 52 -5.24 3.42 9.51
C VAL A 52 -5.21 4.23 8.22
N LEU A 53 -6.36 4.47 7.59
CA LEU A 53 -6.45 5.36 6.41
C LEU A 53 -6.05 6.79 6.75
N ALA A 54 -6.54 7.33 7.86
CA ALA A 54 -6.23 8.68 8.29
C ALA A 54 -4.74 8.85 8.61
N GLU A 55 -4.10 7.81 9.17
CA GLU A 55 -2.65 7.80 9.39
C GLU A 55 -1.87 7.81 8.09
N GLY A 56 -2.27 7.00 7.11
CA GLY A 56 -1.66 7.02 5.77
C GLY A 56 -1.75 8.40 5.11
N TYR A 57 -2.90 9.07 5.19
CA TYR A 57 -3.04 10.45 4.68
C TYR A 57 -2.13 11.45 5.41
N ARG A 58 -1.96 11.32 6.73
CA ARG A 58 -1.05 12.19 7.50
C ARG A 58 0.42 11.98 7.08
N GLN A 59 0.84 10.73 6.90
CA GLN A 59 2.20 10.41 6.46
C GLN A 59 2.48 10.97 5.07
N TYR A 60 1.56 10.76 4.12
CA TYR A 60 1.70 11.27 2.76
C TYR A 60 1.81 12.80 2.72
N ALA A 61 0.99 13.51 3.51
CA ALA A 61 1.07 14.97 3.60
C ALA A 61 2.45 15.43 4.13
N ALA A 62 2.97 14.76 5.16
CA ALA A 62 4.29 15.08 5.73
C ALA A 62 5.45 14.79 4.75
N GLU A 63 5.38 13.67 4.02
CA GLU A 63 6.37 13.34 2.98
C GLU A 63 6.37 14.38 1.85
N SER A 64 5.19 14.84 1.43
CA SER A 64 5.05 15.88 0.41
C SER A 64 5.65 17.21 0.87
N GLU A 65 5.39 17.62 2.11
CA GLU A 65 5.95 18.85 2.68
C GLU A 65 7.47 18.80 2.80
N ALA A 66 8.01 17.67 3.26
CA ALA A 66 9.46 17.47 3.35
C ALA A 66 10.14 17.50 1.97
N LEU A 67 9.50 16.90 0.96
CA LEU A 67 9.99 16.94 -0.42
C LEU A 67 9.95 18.36 -1.00
N GLU A 68 8.90 19.14 -0.73
CA GLU A 68 8.82 20.54 -1.16
C GLU A 68 9.93 21.39 -0.52
N GLU A 69 10.21 21.20 0.76
CA GLU A 69 11.32 21.88 1.45
C GLU A 69 12.68 21.51 0.84
N GLU A 70 12.91 20.23 0.57
CA GLU A 70 14.13 19.75 -0.11
C GLU A 70 14.26 20.38 -1.52
N MET A 71 13.18 20.36 -2.31
CA MET A 71 13.18 20.90 -3.67
C MET A 71 13.30 22.42 -3.72
N ALA A 72 12.82 23.15 -2.70
CA ALA A 72 13.00 24.59 -2.59
C ALA A 72 14.49 24.97 -2.53
N GLY A 73 15.33 24.14 -1.91
CA GLY A 73 16.79 24.29 -1.90
C GLY A 73 17.43 24.13 -3.29
N VAL A 74 16.96 23.16 -4.08
CA VAL A 74 17.48 22.87 -5.43
C VAL A 74 17.15 23.98 -6.43
N SER A 75 15.99 24.64 -6.29
CA SER A 75 15.60 25.76 -7.15
C SER A 75 16.45 27.03 -6.94
N LEU A 76 17.00 27.23 -5.73
CA LEU A 76 17.86 28.37 -5.41
C LEU A 76 19.27 28.23 -5.99
N GLU A 77 19.83 27.01 -5.99
CA GLU A 77 21.13 26.74 -6.60
C GLU A 77 21.11 26.84 -8.13
N SER A 78 20.01 26.43 -8.78
CA SER A 78 19.89 26.51 -10.24
C SER A 78 19.76 27.95 -10.76
N ASN A 79 19.18 28.87 -9.97
CA ASN A 79 19.07 30.27 -10.35
C ASN A 79 20.39 31.05 -10.24
N GLN A 80 21.40 30.56 -9.52
CA GLN A 80 22.73 31.19 -9.49
C GLN A 80 23.55 30.92 -10.76
N TYR A 81 23.24 29.86 -11.52
CA TYR A 81 23.95 29.52 -12.76
C TYR A 81 23.16 29.85 -14.05
N LEU A 82 21.87 30.22 -13.93
CA LEU A 82 21.04 30.64 -15.06
C LEU A 82 21.00 32.17 -15.26
N GLY A 83 21.94 32.90 -14.66
CA GLY A 83 22.10 34.36 -14.85
C GLY A 83 22.88 34.76 -16.11
N ASP A 84 23.55 33.81 -16.76
CA ASP A 84 24.36 34.02 -17.98
C ASP A 84 23.76 33.31 -19.20
N ALA A 85 22.44 33.29 -19.34
CA ALA A 85 21.84 32.94 -20.63
C ALA A 85 22.09 34.11 -21.60
N PRO A 86 22.84 33.92 -22.70
CA PRO A 86 23.12 35.02 -23.61
C PRO A 86 21.87 35.36 -24.43
N ASP A 87 21.52 36.65 -24.49
CA ASP A 87 20.45 37.19 -25.32
C ASP A 87 20.88 37.13 -26.80
N TRP A 88 20.50 36.05 -27.50
CA TRP A 88 20.51 35.98 -28.96
C TRP A 88 19.29 35.23 -29.50
#